data_AF-A0A6B3F125-F1
#
_entry.id   AF-A0A6B3F125-F1
#
_cell.length_a   1.000
_cell.length_b   1.000
_cell.length_c   1.000
_cell.angle_alpha   90.00
_cell.angle_beta   90.00
_cell.angle_gamma   90.00
#
_symmetry.space_group_name_H-M   'P 1'
#
loop_
_entity.id
_entity.type
_entity.pdbx_description
1 polymer ?
#
loop_
_entity_poly.entity_id
_entity_poly.type
_entity_poly.pdbx_seq_one_letter_code
_entity_poly.pdbx_strand_id
1 'polypeptide(L)'
;EEWYNFEPNPRGDVHVLVTADETTYNPGSEAMGPDHPISWCRDAEGGSVWATAMGHDAASYADPNFRNHIVGGVEAAGGKVPSDCGPTTWADYEKV
;
A
#
# COMPACT_ATOMS: atom_id res chain seq x y z
N GLU A 1 -4.47 8.56 -12.06
CA GLU A 1 -4.74 7.71 -10.89
C GLU A 1 -5.82 8.32 -10.02
N GLU A 2 -6.50 7.49 -9.25
CA GLU A 2 -7.47 7.88 -8.22
C GLU A 2 -6.93 7.38 -6.88
N TRP A 3 -6.52 8.31 -6.01
CA TRP A 3 -5.96 7.97 -4.70
C TRP A 3 -7.08 7.90 -3.67
N TYR A 4 -7.41 6.70 -3.22
CA TYR A 4 -8.42 6.52 -2.16
C TYR A 4 -7.86 6.88 -0.79
N ASN A 5 -8.68 7.55 0.02
CA ASN A 5 -8.39 7.87 1.41
C ASN A 5 -9.03 6.82 2.32
N PHE A 6 -8.36 6.48 3.42
CA PHE A 6 -8.78 5.42 4.33
C PHE A 6 -9.01 5.98 5.74
N GLU A 7 -10.17 5.65 6.33
CA GLU A 7 -10.49 6.00 7.70
C GLU A 7 -11.01 4.74 8.43
N PRO A 8 -10.29 4.23 9.45
CA PRO A 8 -9.02 4.75 9.97
C PRO A 8 -7.84 4.54 9.00
N ASN A 9 -6.76 5.30 9.18
CA ASN A 9 -5.48 5.01 8.52
C ASN A 9 -5.03 3.57 8.88
N PRO A 10 -4.71 2.72 7.88
CA PRO A 10 -4.45 1.31 8.13
C PRO A 10 -3.09 1.03 8.82
N ARG A 11 -2.17 2.00 8.85
CA ARG A 11 -0.86 1.85 9.51
C ARG A 11 -1.04 1.49 10.98
N GLY A 12 -0.20 0.59 11.48
CA GLY A 12 -0.31 0.01 12.81
C GLY A 12 -1.03 -1.33 12.84
N ASP A 13 -1.97 -1.56 11.91
CA ASP A 13 -2.69 -2.84 11.78
C ASP A 13 -2.20 -3.67 10.59
N VAL A 14 -1.49 -3.04 9.65
CA VAL A 14 -0.93 -3.68 8.45
C VAL A 14 0.53 -3.31 8.24
N HIS A 15 1.22 -4.11 7.42
CA HIS A 15 2.53 -3.76 6.89
C HIS A 15 2.37 -2.84 5.69
N VAL A 16 2.71 -1.55 5.83
CA VAL A 16 2.60 -0.59 4.73
C VAL A 16 3.78 -0.74 3.79
N LEU A 17 3.49 -0.95 2.51
CA LEU A 17 4.49 -1.15 1.45
C LEU A 17 4.73 0.13 0.64
N VAL A 18 3.67 0.89 0.38
CA VAL A 18 3.73 2.11 -0.43
C VAL A 18 2.78 3.16 0.15
N THR A 19 3.29 4.38 0.27
CA THR A 19 2.54 5.58 0.66
C THR A 19 2.51 6.52 -0.55
N ALA A 20 1.36 7.14 -0.81
CA ALA A 20 1.27 8.22 -1.80
C ALA A 20 1.85 9.52 -1.24
N ASP A 21 2.59 10.25 -2.07
CA ASP A 21 3.13 11.57 -1.72
C ASP A 21 2.14 12.66 -2.12
N GLU A 22 1.36 13.14 -1.16
CA GLU A 22 0.37 14.19 -1.36
C GLU A 22 0.96 15.55 -1.78
N THR A 23 2.28 15.75 -1.68
CA THR A 23 2.92 16.96 -2.20
C THR A 23 3.02 16.99 -3.72
N THR A 24 2.82 15.84 -4.38
CA THR A 24 2.95 15.67 -5.83
C THR A 24 1.64 15.80 -6.60
N TYR A 25 0.51 15.96 -5.92
CA TYR A 25 -0.81 16.08 -6.53
C TYR A 25 -1.77 16.93 -5.68
N ASN A 26 -3.02 17.08 -6.11
CA ASN A 26 -4.05 17.76 -5.32
C ASN A 26 -4.90 16.71 -4.56
N PRO A 27 -4.71 16.52 -3.25
CA PRO A 27 -5.42 15.52 -2.46
C PRO A 27 -6.85 15.95 -2.05
N GLY A 28 -7.24 17.20 -2.32
CA GLY A 28 -8.55 17.73 -1.92
C GLY A 28 -8.65 18.05 -0.42
N SER A 29 -9.87 18.24 0.08
CA SER A 29 -10.12 18.64 1.48
C SER A 29 -9.95 17.51 2.49
N GLU A 30 -10.09 16.26 2.04
CA GLU A 30 -10.04 15.06 2.89
C GLU A 30 -8.66 14.38 2.83
N ALA A 31 -7.62 15.16 2.54
CA ALA A 31 -6.23 14.74 2.46
C ALA A 31 -5.83 13.90 3.70
N MET A 32 -5.17 12.76 3.47
CA MET A 32 -4.62 11.94 4.55
C MET A 32 -3.37 12.59 5.17
N GLY A 33 -2.77 13.54 4.47
CA GLY A 33 -1.62 14.31 4.91
C GLY A 33 -0.30 13.55 4.71
N PRO A 34 0.66 13.65 5.65
CA PRO A 34 2.00 13.08 5.48
C PRO A 34 2.03 11.55 5.49
N ASP A 35 0.91 10.88 5.80
CA ASP A 35 0.81 9.43 5.79
C ASP A 35 -0.44 8.97 5.06
N HIS A 36 -0.26 8.63 3.78
CA HIS A 36 -1.29 8.11 2.89
C HIS A 36 -0.95 6.70 2.38
N PRO A 37 -1.13 5.64 3.18
CA PRO A 37 -0.89 4.27 2.73
C PRO A 37 -1.81 3.89 1.56
N ILE A 38 -1.23 3.40 0.46
CA ILE A 38 -1.98 2.97 -0.74
C ILE A 38 -1.71 1.51 -1.12
N SER A 39 -0.75 0.84 -0.49
CA SER A 39 -0.53 -0.60 -0.62
C SER A 39 0.05 -1.17 0.66
N TRP A 40 -0.42 -2.35 1.02
CA TRP A 40 -0.04 -3.00 2.25
C TRP A 40 -0.21 -4.51 2.17
N CYS A 41 0.37 -5.22 3.13
CA CYS A 41 0.05 -6.61 3.37
C CYS A 41 -0.20 -6.89 4.86
N ARG A 42 -0.88 -8.00 5.15
CA ARG A 42 -1.09 -8.48 6.52
C ARG A 42 -1.19 -9.99 6.53
N ASP A 43 -0.73 -10.62 7.60
CA ASP A 43 -1.06 -12.03 7.83
C ASP A 43 -2.45 -12.12 8.46
N ALA A 44 -3.34 -12.88 7.82
CA ALA A 44 -4.71 -13.10 8.27
C ALA A 44 -5.09 -14.57 8.11
N GLU A 45 -5.61 -15.17 9.19
CA GLU A 45 -6.15 -16.54 9.17
C GLU A 45 -5.18 -17.61 8.62
N GLY A 46 -3.86 -17.41 8.81
CA GLY A 46 -2.83 -18.35 8.38
C GLY A 46 -2.35 -18.17 6.93
N GLY A 47 -2.76 -17.11 6.25
CA GLY A 47 -2.25 -16.71 4.94
C GLY A 47 -1.88 -15.24 4.87
N SER A 48 -1.07 -14.87 3.87
CA SER A 48 -0.71 -13.48 3.61
C SER A 48 -1.73 -12.84 2.67
N VAL A 49 -2.26 -11.70 3.08
CA VAL A 49 -3.16 -10.87 2.27
C VAL A 49 -2.36 -9.68 1.77
N TRP A 50 -2.43 -9.42 0.47
CA TRP A 50 -1.85 -8.23 -0.16
C TRP A 50 -2.95 -7.39 -0.79
N ALA A 51 -2.86 -6.07 -0.63
CA ALA A 51 -3.81 -5.12 -1.22
C ALA A 51 -3.08 -3.91 -1.81
N THR A 52 -3.63 -3.38 -2.89
CA THR A 52 -3.20 -2.13 -3.52
C THR A 52 -4.41 -1.31 -3.95
N ALA A 53 -4.37 -0.01 -3.73
CA ALA A 53 -5.33 0.98 -4.21
C ALA A 53 -4.88 1.67 -5.51
N MET A 54 -3.77 1.23 -6.10
CA MET A 54 -3.28 1.72 -7.40
C MET A 54 -3.96 0.99 -8.57
N GLY A 55 -3.85 1.56 -9.78
CA GLY A 55 -4.29 0.92 -11.02
C GLY A 55 -5.65 1.39 -11.54
N HIS A 56 -6.13 2.55 -11.10
CA HIS A 56 -7.30 3.20 -11.71
C HIS A 56 -6.97 3.61 -13.16
N ASP A 57 -5.77 4.12 -13.39
CA ASP A 57 -5.33 4.52 -14.74
C ASP A 57 -4.75 3.34 -15.53
N ALA A 58 -5.32 3.06 -16.71
CA ALA A 58 -4.81 2.02 -17.60
C ALA A 58 -3.35 2.26 -18.02
N ALA A 59 -2.91 3.52 -18.08
CA ALA A 59 -1.52 3.86 -18.41
C ALA A 59 -0.52 3.35 -17.35
N SER A 60 -0.93 3.20 -16.08
CA SER A 60 -0.07 2.68 -15.01
C SER A 60 0.45 1.29 -15.32
N TYR A 61 -0.31 0.46 -16.05
CA TYR A 61 0.10 -0.90 -16.43
C TYR A 61 1.23 -0.93 -17.48
N ALA A 62 1.57 0.19 -18.10
CA ALA A 62 2.77 0.30 -18.93
C ALA A 62 4.05 0.41 -18.08
N ASP A 63 3.96 0.92 -16.85
CA ASP A 63 5.10 1.06 -15.95
C ASP A 63 5.60 -0.32 -15.49
N PRO A 64 6.88 -0.68 -15.73
CA PRO A 64 7.45 -1.92 -15.22
C PRO A 64 7.44 -2.02 -13.70
N ASN A 65 7.57 -0.91 -12.96
CA ASN A 65 7.54 -0.92 -11.49
C ASN A 65 6.15 -1.30 -10.97
N PHE A 66 5.09 -0.75 -11.58
CA PHE A 66 3.72 -1.11 -11.20
C PHE A 66 3.40 -2.57 -11.52
N ARG A 67 3.84 -3.07 -12.69
CA ARG A 67 3.70 -4.49 -13.02
C ARG A 67 4.46 -5.40 -12.05
N ASN A 68 5.68 -5.03 -11.68
CA ASN A 68 6.48 -5.78 -10.70
C ASN A 68 5.83 -5.76 -9.31
N HIS A 69 5.23 -4.63 -8.90
CA HIS A 69 4.47 -4.52 -7.66
C HIS A 69 3.28 -5.49 -7.62
N ILE A 70 2.50 -5.55 -8.72
CA ILE A 70 1.39 -6.50 -8.84
C ILE A 70 1.88 -7.95 -8.79
N VAL A 71 2.91 -8.29 -9.58
CA VAL A 71 3.45 -9.65 -9.62
C VAL A 71 3.97 -10.07 -8.24
N GLY A 72 4.78 -9.23 -7.60
CA GLY A 72 5.30 -9.50 -6.25
C GLY A 72 4.18 -9.68 -5.23
N GLY A 73 3.15 -8.83 -5.26
CA GLY A 73 1.98 -8.93 -4.40
C GLY A 73 1.20 -10.24 -4.57
N VAL A 74 0.96 -10.66 -5.81
CA VAL A 74 0.26 -11.91 -6.12
C VAL A 74 1.11 -13.12 -5.72
N GLU A 75 2.42 -13.10 -5.98
CA GLU A 75 3.32 -14.19 -5.58
C GLU A 75 3.44 -14.31 -4.06
N ALA A 76 3.48 -13.19 -3.33
CA ALA A 76 3.50 -13.17 -1.87
C ALA A 76 2.19 -13.72 -1.28
N ALA A 77 1.04 -13.21 -1.72
CA ALA A 77 -0.26 -13.71 -1.26
C ALA A 77 -0.49 -15.19 -1.62
N GLY A 78 0.08 -15.65 -2.75
CA GLY A 78 0.09 -17.05 -3.15
C GLY A 78 1.11 -17.93 -2.44
N GLY A 79 1.92 -17.39 -1.52
CA GLY A 79 2.96 -18.13 -0.79
C GLY A 79 4.13 -18.63 -1.65
N LYS A 80 4.28 -18.09 -2.87
CA LYS A 80 5.39 -18.44 -3.78
C LYS A 80 6.71 -17.82 -3.33
N VAL A 81 6.63 -16.65 -2.71
CA VAL A 81 7.77 -15.95 -2.08
C VAL A 81 7.45 -15.66 -0.62
N PRO A 82 8.45 -15.70 0.29
CA PRO A 82 8.24 -15.25 1.66
C PRO A 82 7.84 -13.78 1.70
N SER A 83 6.89 -13.44 2.56
CA SER A 83 6.51 -12.06 2.87
C SER A 83 6.56 -11.81 4.37
N ASP A 84 7.16 -10.70 4.77
CA ASP A 84 7.07 -10.21 6.15
C ASP A 84 5.90 -9.22 6.23
N CYS A 85 4.71 -9.76 6.50
CA CYS A 85 3.49 -8.98 6.62
C CYS A 85 3.13 -8.65 8.07
N GLY A 86 4.14 -8.68 8.96
CA GLY A 86 4.03 -8.13 10.31
C GLY A 86 3.75 -6.63 10.26
N PRO A 87 2.86 -6.11 11.12
CA PRO A 87 2.39 -4.73 11.02
C PRO A 87 3.51 -3.71 11.17
N THR A 88 3.49 -2.66 10.35
CA THR A 88 4.35 -1.49 10.55
C THR A 88 3.84 -0.75 11.78
N THR A 89 4.55 -0.86 12.90
CA THR A 89 4.09 -0.23 14.14
C THR A 89 4.28 1.29 14.10
N TRP A 90 3.44 2.02 14.83
CA TRP A 90 3.60 3.46 14.98
C TRP A 90 4.92 3.87 15.65
N ALA A 91 5.55 2.97 16.42
CA ALA A 91 6.82 3.23 17.08
C ALA A 91 8.00 3.28 16.11
N ASP A 92 7.87 2.60 14.96
CA ASP A 92 8.93 2.48 13.95
C ASP A 92 8.69 3.41 12.74
N TYR A 93 7.65 4.25 12.80
CA TYR A 93 7.30 5.17 11.73
C TYR A 93 7.70 6.62 12.09
N GLU A 94 8.57 7.21 11.28
CA GLU A 94 8.89 8.63 11.34
C GLU A 94 8.02 9.40 10.33
N LYS A 95 7.23 10.35 10.83
CA LYS A 95 6.52 11.32 10.00
C LYS A 95 7.52 12.40 9.56
N VAL A 96 8.03 12.29 8.34
CA VAL A 96 8.84 13.34 7.69
C VAL A 96 7.97 14.36 6.98
#